data_AF-A0A962CHT7-F1
#
_entry.id   AF-A0A962CHT7-F1
#
_cell.length_a   1.000
_cell.length_b   1.000
_cell.length_c   1.000
_cell.angle_alpha   90.00
_cell.angle_beta   90.00
_cell.angle_gamma   90.00
#
_symmetry.space_group_name_H-M   'P 1'
#
loop_
_entity.id
_entity.type
_entity.pdbx_description
1 polymer ?
#
loop_
_entity_poly.entity_id
_entity_poly.type
_entity_poly.pdbx_seq_one_letter_code
_entity_poly.pdbx_strand_id
1 'polypeptide(L)'
;MASASRGIPKSPRRNPPRRKHLYLSLLTGLLCAGSPLQALALSFSVNTVLDTADANPGDGLAQDSLGRTSLRAAIDEANALSGAHSIGFDSALLSSGDVGITLTLFDTGLDNGEYGKTAFIIRNGTSLTIAGPSGDDGISIERPAAAANFRIFHVQPTASLAISNLAIANGVAAGGNSGGNGTGGGGGAGLGGALFNEGSVTLDGV
;
A
#
# COMPACT_ATOMS: atom_id res chain seq x y z
N MET A 1 -14.78 -67.07 46.11
CA MET A 1 -13.70 -68.06 45.95
C MET A 1 -13.33 -68.12 44.48
N ALA A 2 -12.03 -68.20 44.21
CA ALA A 2 -11.31 -67.82 42.99
C ALA A 2 -11.86 -68.38 41.66
N SER A 3 -11.98 -67.52 40.64
CA SER A 3 -12.05 -67.92 39.23
C SER A 3 -10.73 -67.56 38.56
N ALA A 4 -9.95 -68.57 38.16
CA ALA A 4 -8.58 -68.46 37.69
C ALA A 4 -8.50 -68.03 36.22
N SER A 5 -7.77 -66.95 35.97
CA SER A 5 -7.32 -66.45 34.66
C SER A 5 -6.38 -67.46 33.98
N ARG A 6 -6.76 -67.99 32.81
CA ARG A 6 -5.88 -68.78 31.93
C ARG A 6 -5.34 -67.87 30.83
N GLY A 7 -4.02 -67.65 30.84
CA GLY A 7 -3.30 -66.80 29.89
C GLY A 7 -3.25 -67.36 28.47
N ILE A 8 -3.39 -66.46 27.49
CA ILE A 8 -3.29 -66.74 26.05
C ILE A 8 -1.80 -66.77 25.64
N PRO A 9 -1.32 -67.78 24.90
CA PRO A 9 0.08 -67.88 24.48
C PRO A 9 0.45 -66.86 23.38
N LYS A 10 1.65 -66.27 23.51
CA LYS A 10 2.22 -65.24 22.64
C LYS A 10 2.73 -65.86 21.33
N SER A 11 2.25 -65.41 20.17
CA SER A 11 2.70 -65.88 18.84
C SER A 11 4.09 -65.34 18.45
N PRO A 12 4.95 -66.12 17.80
CA PRO A 12 6.30 -65.68 17.40
C PRO A 12 6.27 -64.69 16.23
N ARG A 13 7.07 -63.61 16.34
CA ARG A 13 7.24 -62.59 15.29
C ARG A 13 8.19 -63.09 14.21
N ARG A 14 7.75 -63.11 12.94
CA ARG A 14 8.59 -63.34 11.76
C ARG A 14 9.17 -62.01 11.26
N ASN A 15 10.50 -61.88 11.22
CA ASN A 15 11.18 -60.76 10.56
C ASN A 15 11.37 -61.05 9.06
N PRO A 16 11.13 -60.09 8.14
CA PRO A 16 11.45 -60.27 6.73
C PRO A 16 12.95 -59.98 6.43
N PRO A 17 13.50 -60.56 5.35
CA PRO A 17 14.93 -60.46 5.03
C PRO A 17 15.33 -59.13 4.39
N ARG A 18 16.57 -58.71 4.70
CA ARG A 18 17.23 -57.51 4.16
C ARG A 18 17.58 -57.71 2.67
N ARG A 19 17.10 -56.82 1.79
CA ARG A 19 17.57 -56.74 0.39
C ARG A 19 18.54 -55.57 0.23
N LYS A 20 19.75 -55.88 -0.24
CA LYS A 20 20.77 -54.92 -0.68
C LYS A 20 20.56 -54.67 -2.17
N HIS A 21 20.27 -53.44 -2.59
CA HIS A 21 20.44 -53.02 -3.98
C HIS A 21 20.98 -51.59 -4.04
N LEU A 22 22.16 -51.50 -4.66
CA LEU A 22 22.92 -50.32 -5.06
C LEU A 22 22.29 -49.78 -6.36
N TYR A 23 21.88 -48.51 -6.40
CA TYR A 23 21.61 -47.77 -7.64
C TYR A 23 22.14 -46.34 -7.55
N LEU A 24 22.84 -45.98 -8.63
CA LEU A 24 23.54 -44.76 -8.99
C LEU A 24 22.60 -43.87 -9.84
N SER A 25 22.39 -42.60 -9.48
CA SER A 25 21.95 -41.51 -10.39
C SER A 25 21.96 -40.19 -9.59
N LEU A 26 22.87 -39.24 -9.86
CA LEU A 26 22.87 -38.24 -10.92
C LEU A 26 21.73 -37.20 -10.78
N LEU A 27 22.10 -36.02 -10.24
CA LEU A 27 21.62 -34.70 -10.63
C LEU A 27 20.12 -34.38 -10.52
N THR A 28 19.71 -33.74 -9.42
CA THR A 28 18.80 -32.58 -9.47
C THR A 28 19.02 -31.72 -8.23
N GLY A 29 20.02 -30.85 -8.28
CA GLY A 29 19.93 -29.58 -7.59
C GLY A 29 18.84 -28.78 -8.26
N LEU A 30 17.60 -28.93 -7.80
CA LEU A 30 16.58 -27.92 -8.04
C LEU A 30 16.92 -26.76 -7.12
N LEU A 31 17.86 -25.93 -7.59
CA LEU A 31 17.90 -24.54 -7.21
C LEU A 31 16.46 -24.06 -7.47
N CYS A 32 15.69 -23.88 -6.41
CA CYS A 32 14.54 -22.99 -6.43
C CYS A 32 15.12 -21.61 -6.75
N ALA A 33 15.41 -21.36 -8.03
CA ALA A 33 15.44 -20.02 -8.55
C ALA A 33 14.05 -19.49 -8.21
N GLY A 34 13.99 -18.66 -7.17
CA GLY A 34 12.85 -17.83 -6.90
C GLY A 34 12.63 -17.05 -8.19
N SER A 35 11.76 -17.56 -9.05
CA SER A 35 11.10 -16.72 -10.02
C SER A 35 10.58 -15.55 -9.20
N PRO A 36 11.02 -14.30 -9.46
CA PRO A 36 10.36 -13.19 -8.82
C PRO A 36 8.89 -13.40 -9.13
N LEU A 37 8.04 -13.47 -8.10
CA LEU A 37 6.62 -13.29 -8.34
C LEU A 37 6.54 -12.01 -9.14
N GLN A 38 6.17 -12.13 -10.41
CA GLN A 38 5.96 -10.97 -11.25
C GLN A 38 4.81 -10.25 -10.56
N ALA A 39 5.12 -9.21 -9.78
CA ALA A 39 4.09 -8.40 -9.14
C ALA A 39 3.16 -7.94 -10.26
N LEU A 40 1.89 -8.28 -10.14
CA LEU A 40 0.90 -7.97 -11.16
C LEU A 40 0.78 -6.45 -11.23
N ALA A 41 1.32 -5.85 -12.29
CA ALA A 41 1.21 -4.42 -12.47
C ALA A 41 -0.22 -4.08 -12.92
N LEU A 42 -0.94 -3.37 -12.07
CA LEU A 42 -2.30 -2.91 -12.34
C LEU A 42 -2.31 -1.43 -12.69
N SER A 43 -3.27 -1.06 -13.54
CA SER A 43 -3.55 0.32 -13.92
C SER A 43 -4.96 0.70 -13.49
N PHE A 44 -5.08 1.74 -12.68
CA PHE A 44 -6.36 2.26 -12.20
C PHE A 44 -6.71 3.55 -12.93
N SER A 45 -7.99 3.69 -13.31
CA SER A 45 -8.51 4.91 -13.95
C SER A 45 -9.48 5.60 -13.02
N VAL A 46 -9.05 6.74 -12.48
CA VAL A 46 -9.85 7.56 -11.56
C VAL A 46 -10.98 8.23 -12.34
N ASN A 47 -12.22 8.00 -11.92
CA ASN A 47 -13.42 8.48 -12.60
C ASN A 47 -14.34 9.33 -11.70
N THR A 48 -13.88 9.68 -10.51
CA THR A 48 -14.58 10.57 -9.59
C THR A 48 -13.63 11.48 -8.84
N VAL A 49 -14.10 12.69 -8.53
CA VAL A 49 -13.40 13.69 -7.70
C VAL A 49 -13.63 13.51 -6.22
N LEU A 50 -14.54 12.60 -5.85
CA LEU A 50 -14.85 12.31 -4.45
C LEU A 50 -13.68 11.64 -3.76
N ASP A 51 -13.42 12.02 -2.51
CA ASP A 51 -12.40 11.39 -1.67
C ASP A 51 -13.00 10.24 -0.86
N THR A 52 -13.23 9.09 -1.52
CA THR A 52 -13.81 7.88 -0.93
C THR A 52 -12.79 6.76 -0.85
N ALA A 53 -12.79 5.99 0.24
CA ALA A 53 -11.91 4.83 0.37
C ALA A 53 -12.36 3.66 -0.51
N ASP A 54 -11.42 2.75 -0.81
CA ASP A 54 -11.75 1.47 -1.43
C ASP A 54 -12.67 0.64 -0.50
N ALA A 55 -13.67 -0.02 -1.09
CA ALA A 55 -14.56 -0.90 -0.36
C ALA A 55 -13.87 -2.21 0.07
N ASN A 56 -12.97 -2.77 -0.75
CA ASN A 56 -12.30 -4.06 -0.50
C ASN A 56 -10.82 -4.04 -0.94
N PRO A 57 -9.93 -3.34 -0.23
CA PRO A 57 -8.51 -3.31 -0.58
C PRO A 57 -7.88 -4.70 -0.76
N GLY A 58 -7.20 -4.91 -1.88
CA GLY A 58 -6.47 -6.12 -2.27
C GLY A 58 -7.27 -7.10 -3.15
N ASP A 59 -8.45 -6.70 -3.64
CA ASP A 59 -9.28 -7.53 -4.52
C ASP A 59 -9.00 -7.32 -6.03
N GLY A 60 -8.10 -6.41 -6.37
CA GLY A 60 -7.71 -6.02 -7.72
C GLY A 60 -8.58 -4.91 -8.34
N LEU A 61 -9.56 -4.37 -7.61
CA LEU A 61 -10.52 -3.38 -8.10
C LEU A 61 -10.54 -2.15 -7.19
N ALA A 62 -9.96 -1.05 -7.67
CA ALA A 62 -9.99 0.24 -6.98
C ALA A 62 -11.39 0.88 -6.96
N GLN A 63 -12.34 0.40 -6.15
CA GLN A 63 -13.74 0.85 -6.18
C GLN A 63 -14.33 1.12 -4.80
N ASP A 64 -15.02 2.26 -4.68
CA ASP A 64 -15.86 2.52 -3.52
C ASP A 64 -17.15 1.69 -3.55
N SER A 65 -17.97 1.79 -2.48
CA SER A 65 -19.25 1.06 -2.37
C SER A 65 -20.26 1.35 -3.49
N LEU A 66 -20.04 2.38 -4.31
CA LEU A 66 -20.88 2.77 -5.44
C LEU A 66 -20.24 2.42 -6.79
N GLY A 67 -19.10 1.71 -6.79
CA GLY A 67 -18.38 1.29 -7.99
C GLY A 67 -17.55 2.41 -8.63
N ARG A 68 -17.30 3.51 -7.92
CA ARG A 68 -16.47 4.61 -8.43
C ARG A 68 -15.02 4.43 -8.02
N THR A 69 -14.10 4.81 -8.89
CA THR A 69 -12.67 4.79 -8.63
C THR A 69 -12.22 6.20 -8.29
N SER A 70 -12.07 6.48 -7.00
CA SER A 70 -11.44 7.71 -6.53
C SER A 70 -9.91 7.57 -6.56
N LEU A 71 -9.19 8.69 -6.45
CA LEU A 71 -7.74 8.66 -6.27
C LEU A 71 -7.35 7.89 -5.00
N ARG A 72 -8.14 8.04 -3.92
CA ARG A 72 -7.89 7.32 -2.66
C ARG A 72 -8.07 5.82 -2.83
N ALA A 73 -9.17 5.36 -3.41
CA ALA A 73 -9.42 3.95 -3.63
C ALA A 73 -8.29 3.31 -4.46
N ALA A 74 -7.83 3.99 -5.51
CA ALA A 74 -6.71 3.52 -6.31
C ALA A 74 -5.38 3.41 -5.52
N ILE A 75 -5.12 4.33 -4.59
CA ILE A 75 -3.94 4.27 -3.72
C ILE A 75 -4.09 3.18 -2.65
N ASP A 76 -5.28 3.02 -2.06
CA ASP A 76 -5.58 1.98 -1.07
C ASP A 76 -5.38 0.59 -1.68
N GLU A 77 -5.88 0.38 -2.90
CA GLU A 77 -5.72 -0.87 -3.65
C GLU A 77 -4.25 -1.15 -3.99
N ALA A 78 -3.53 -0.16 -4.53
CA ALA A 78 -2.10 -0.30 -4.83
C ALA A 78 -1.28 -0.65 -3.58
N ASN A 79 -1.59 -0.02 -2.44
CA ASN A 79 -0.93 -0.31 -1.17
C ASN A 79 -1.23 -1.71 -0.65
N ALA A 80 -2.46 -2.21 -0.82
CA ALA A 80 -2.85 -3.54 -0.38
C ALA A 80 -2.18 -4.65 -1.21
N LEU A 81 -2.01 -4.42 -2.52
CA LEU A 81 -1.38 -5.38 -3.43
C LEU A 81 0.15 -5.36 -3.37
N SER A 82 0.75 -4.20 -3.08
CA SER A 82 2.19 -3.96 -3.20
C SER A 82 2.73 -4.22 -4.62
N GLY A 83 3.97 -3.81 -4.86
CA GLY A 83 4.58 -3.88 -6.19
C GLY A 83 4.25 -2.65 -7.04
N ALA A 84 4.42 -2.79 -8.36
CA ALA A 84 4.38 -1.65 -9.27
C ALA A 84 2.98 -1.42 -9.85
N HIS A 85 2.41 -0.23 -9.66
CA HIS A 85 1.08 0.15 -10.13
C HIS A 85 1.08 1.52 -10.80
N SER A 86 0.10 1.75 -11.67
CA SER A 86 -0.13 3.06 -12.28
C SER A 86 -1.55 3.57 -12.05
N ILE A 87 -1.68 4.87 -11.88
CA ILE A 87 -2.94 5.59 -11.75
C ILE A 87 -2.98 6.65 -12.85
N GLY A 88 -4.06 6.66 -13.60
CA GLY A 88 -4.43 7.73 -14.52
C GLY A 88 -5.84 8.24 -14.23
N PHE A 89 -6.27 9.23 -14.98
CA PHE A 89 -7.57 9.87 -14.81
C PHE A 89 -8.42 9.69 -16.06
N ASP A 90 -9.70 9.43 -15.87
CA ASP A 90 -10.66 9.40 -16.95
C ASP A 90 -10.82 10.82 -17.52
N SER A 91 -10.66 10.94 -18.84
CA SER A 91 -10.87 12.18 -19.59
C SER A 91 -12.25 12.81 -19.36
N ALA A 92 -13.26 12.01 -18.99
CA ALA A 92 -14.61 12.50 -18.69
C ALA A 92 -14.62 13.48 -17.51
N LEU A 93 -13.67 13.36 -16.57
CA LEU A 93 -13.53 14.31 -15.46
C LEU A 93 -13.27 15.73 -15.96
N LEU A 94 -12.50 15.87 -17.03
CA LEU A 94 -12.02 17.14 -17.57
C LEU A 94 -12.95 17.74 -18.63
N SER A 95 -14.11 17.14 -18.86
CA SER A 95 -15.08 17.61 -19.86
C SER A 95 -15.57 19.04 -19.63
N SER A 96 -15.38 19.58 -18.43
CA SER A 96 -15.74 20.95 -18.03
C SER A 96 -14.53 21.85 -17.77
N GLY A 97 -13.32 21.42 -18.12
CA GLY A 97 -12.05 22.11 -17.86
C GLY A 97 -11.28 21.54 -16.68
N ASP A 98 -10.42 22.36 -16.07
CA ASP A 98 -9.64 22.02 -14.87
C ASP A 98 -10.49 21.47 -13.72
N VAL A 99 -9.96 20.47 -13.01
CA VAL A 99 -10.66 19.80 -11.91
C VAL A 99 -9.84 19.78 -10.63
N GLY A 100 -10.52 19.98 -9.50
CA GLY A 100 -9.98 19.79 -8.15
C GLY A 100 -10.46 18.49 -7.51
N ILE A 101 -9.54 17.74 -6.94
CA ILE A 101 -9.78 16.64 -6.00
C ILE A 101 -9.52 17.19 -4.60
N THR A 102 -10.62 17.50 -3.90
CA THR A 102 -10.57 18.02 -2.53
C THR A 102 -10.52 16.88 -1.53
N LEU A 103 -9.44 16.80 -0.75
CA LEU A 103 -9.21 15.74 0.22
C LEU A 103 -9.95 15.99 1.53
N THR A 104 -10.75 15.03 1.96
CA THR A 104 -11.56 15.11 3.18
C THR A 104 -11.17 14.07 4.23
N LEU A 105 -10.50 13.00 3.80
CA LEU A 105 -10.01 11.92 4.64
C LEU A 105 -8.49 12.04 4.83
N PHE A 106 -8.01 11.65 6.01
CA PHE A 106 -6.58 11.62 6.32
C PHE A 106 -6.32 10.63 7.45
N ASP A 107 -5.13 10.04 7.43
CA ASP A 107 -4.59 9.33 8.58
C ASP A 107 -4.21 10.31 9.68
N THR A 108 -4.38 9.89 10.93
CA THR A 108 -3.94 10.65 12.10
C THR A 108 -2.43 10.69 12.28
N GLY A 109 -1.70 9.75 11.67
CA GLY A 109 -0.24 9.61 11.76
C GLY A 109 0.22 9.20 13.15
N LEU A 110 -0.57 8.34 13.82
CA LEU A 110 -0.30 7.84 15.17
C LEU A 110 0.30 6.43 15.16
N ASP A 111 0.39 5.80 14.00
CA ASP A 111 0.93 4.45 13.85
C ASP A 111 2.46 4.44 13.75
N ASN A 112 3.06 3.27 13.99
CA ASN A 112 4.50 3.13 13.99
C ASN A 112 5.07 3.34 12.57
N GLY A 113 5.95 4.34 12.44
CA GLY A 113 6.54 4.73 11.16
C GLY A 113 5.74 5.80 10.42
N GLU A 114 4.71 6.38 11.04
CA GLU A 114 3.99 7.56 10.53
C GLU A 114 4.32 8.80 11.37
N TYR A 115 4.29 9.97 10.74
CA TYR A 115 4.80 11.20 11.35
C TYR A 115 3.77 12.32 11.37
N GLY A 116 2.60 12.08 11.96
CA GLY A 116 1.48 13.04 11.97
C GLY A 116 0.62 12.99 10.71
N LYS A 117 -0.40 13.84 10.68
CA LYS A 117 -1.55 13.67 9.78
C LYS A 117 -1.19 13.73 8.30
N THR A 118 -1.66 12.74 7.53
CA THR A 118 -1.35 12.60 6.09
C THR A 118 -2.56 12.04 5.34
N ALA A 119 -2.89 12.59 4.16
CA ALA A 119 -3.99 12.11 3.34
C ALA A 119 -3.68 10.78 2.65
N PHE A 120 -2.52 10.67 1.99
CA PHE A 120 -2.09 9.49 1.25
C PHE A 120 -0.75 8.98 1.77
N ILE A 121 -0.72 7.73 2.20
CA ILE A 121 0.50 7.04 2.62
C ILE A 121 0.81 6.01 1.54
N ILE A 122 1.99 6.09 0.93
CA ILE A 122 2.49 5.07 0.00
C ILE A 122 3.32 4.10 0.82
N ARG A 123 2.76 2.89 1.00
CA ARG A 123 3.29 1.89 1.92
C ARG A 123 4.51 1.17 1.36
N ASN A 124 5.37 0.74 2.28
CA ASN A 124 6.56 -0.05 1.98
C ASN A 124 6.26 -1.20 1.00
N GLY A 125 7.10 -1.34 -0.02
CA GLY A 125 6.92 -2.35 -1.09
C GLY A 125 6.03 -1.91 -2.24
N THR A 126 5.42 -0.71 -2.18
CA THR A 126 4.59 -0.15 -3.26
C THR A 126 5.39 0.80 -4.14
N SER A 127 5.32 0.59 -5.44
CA SER A 127 5.86 1.48 -6.47
C SER A 127 4.71 2.07 -7.28
N LEU A 128 4.42 3.35 -7.09
CA LEU A 128 3.26 3.99 -7.67
C LEU A 128 3.64 5.09 -8.66
N THR A 129 3.05 5.04 -9.85
CA THR A 129 3.09 6.14 -10.82
C THR A 129 1.71 6.77 -10.93
N ILE A 130 1.58 8.06 -10.65
CA ILE A 130 0.36 8.84 -10.83
C ILE A 130 0.58 9.82 -11.97
N ALA A 131 -0.04 9.55 -13.10
CA ALA A 131 0.04 10.40 -14.28
C ALA A 131 -1.23 11.23 -14.39
N GLY A 132 -1.08 12.54 -14.31
CA GLY A 132 -2.12 13.49 -14.66
C GLY A 132 -2.50 13.42 -16.14
N PRO A 133 -3.59 14.09 -16.51
CA PRO A 133 -4.07 14.08 -17.88
C PRO A 133 -3.08 14.70 -18.85
N SER A 134 -3.17 14.28 -20.12
CA SER A 134 -2.51 14.96 -21.23
C SER A 134 -3.46 15.99 -21.84
N GLY A 135 -3.02 17.24 -22.02
CA GLY A 135 -3.83 18.30 -22.61
C GLY A 135 -3.62 19.64 -21.91
N ASP A 136 -4.51 20.58 -22.17
CA ASP A 136 -4.48 21.91 -21.55
C ASP A 136 -5.19 21.94 -20.18
N ASP A 137 -6.11 21.00 -19.92
CA ASP A 137 -6.84 20.89 -18.66
C ASP A 137 -6.06 20.07 -17.62
N GLY A 138 -5.99 20.60 -16.40
CA GLY A 138 -5.22 20.04 -15.29
C GLY A 138 -6.07 19.42 -14.18
N ILE A 139 -5.43 18.58 -13.37
CA ILE A 139 -6.00 18.09 -12.11
C ILE A 139 -5.18 18.61 -10.94
N SER A 140 -5.87 19.20 -9.96
CA SER A 140 -5.30 19.64 -8.71
C SER A 140 -5.73 18.72 -7.57
N ILE A 141 -4.77 18.27 -6.76
CA ILE A 141 -5.00 17.52 -5.54
C ILE A 141 -4.76 18.47 -4.38
N GLU A 142 -5.80 18.74 -3.59
CA GLU A 142 -5.75 19.79 -2.60
C GLU A 142 -6.32 19.39 -1.25
N ARG A 143 -5.67 19.90 -0.20
CA ARG A 143 -6.29 19.97 1.11
C ARG A 143 -7.21 21.20 1.17
N PRO A 144 -8.49 21.06 1.58
CA PRO A 144 -9.35 22.21 1.80
C PRO A 144 -8.79 23.09 2.92
N ALA A 145 -8.73 24.41 2.68
CA ALA A 145 -8.14 25.37 3.61
C ALA A 145 -8.77 25.35 5.01
N ALA A 146 -10.08 25.07 5.08
CA ALA A 146 -10.85 24.99 6.33
C ALA A 146 -10.70 23.64 7.06
N ALA A 147 -10.09 22.61 6.45
CA ALA A 147 -9.85 21.35 7.11
C ALA A 147 -8.69 21.42 8.11
N ALA A 148 -8.56 20.39 8.94
CA ALA A 148 -7.38 20.22 9.78
C ALA A 148 -6.09 20.23 8.93
N ASN A 149 -4.98 20.64 9.52
CA ASN A 149 -3.68 20.59 8.86
C ASN A 149 -3.25 19.13 8.69
N PHE A 150 -2.96 18.74 7.46
CA PHE A 150 -2.37 17.45 7.11
C PHE A 150 -1.51 17.57 5.84
N ARG A 151 -0.55 16.65 5.71
CA ARG A 151 0.24 16.50 4.48
C ARG A 151 -0.58 15.75 3.42
N ILE A 152 -0.30 15.99 2.15
CA ILE A 152 -0.97 15.26 1.07
C ILE A 152 -0.37 13.86 0.96
N PHE A 153 0.95 13.75 0.90
CA PHE A 153 1.65 12.49 0.68
C PHE A 153 2.68 12.18 1.79
N HIS A 154 2.79 10.89 2.12
CA HIS A 154 3.92 10.31 2.84
C HIS A 154 4.39 9.07 2.08
N VAL A 155 5.64 9.05 1.68
CA VAL A 155 6.27 7.90 0.99
C VAL A 155 7.20 7.19 1.97
N GLN A 156 6.89 5.94 2.29
CA GLN A 156 7.65 5.13 3.26
C GLN A 156 9.00 4.64 2.68
N PRO A 157 9.95 4.19 3.52
CA PRO A 157 11.34 3.93 3.12
C PRO A 157 11.58 3.00 1.92
N THR A 158 10.73 1.98 1.71
CA THR A 158 10.86 1.06 0.55
C THR A 158 9.81 1.29 -0.52
N ALA A 159 9.09 2.41 -0.45
CA ALA A 159 8.13 2.83 -1.44
C ALA A 159 8.73 3.77 -2.49
N SER A 160 8.12 3.84 -3.66
CA SER A 160 8.44 4.84 -4.68
C SER A 160 7.18 5.51 -5.22
N LEU A 161 7.24 6.82 -5.43
CA LEU A 161 6.15 7.61 -5.98
C LEU A 161 6.64 8.48 -7.13
N ALA A 162 6.12 8.27 -8.33
CA ALA A 162 6.31 9.15 -9.47
C ALA A 162 5.00 9.90 -9.72
N ILE A 163 5.04 11.23 -9.76
CA ILE A 163 3.90 12.08 -10.10
C ILE A 163 4.26 12.90 -11.32
N SER A 164 3.36 12.92 -12.30
CA SER A 164 3.49 13.82 -13.44
C SER A 164 2.22 14.59 -13.75
N ASN A 165 2.35 15.83 -14.25
CA ASN A 165 1.26 16.66 -14.77
C ASN A 165 0.08 16.85 -13.79
N LEU A 166 0.37 17.07 -12.51
CA LEU A 166 -0.63 17.26 -11.45
C LEU A 166 -0.23 18.43 -10.57
N ALA A 167 -1.18 19.28 -10.19
CA ALA A 167 -0.94 20.29 -9.18
C ALA A 167 -1.18 19.72 -7.77
N ILE A 168 -0.28 19.97 -6.82
CA ILE A 168 -0.44 19.60 -5.42
C ILE A 168 -0.51 20.86 -4.57
N ALA A 169 -1.63 21.08 -3.88
CA ALA A 169 -1.88 22.34 -3.19
C ALA A 169 -2.26 22.17 -1.71
N ASN A 170 -1.99 23.21 -0.94
CA ASN A 170 -2.50 23.43 0.42
C ASN A 170 -2.11 22.37 1.47
N GLY A 171 -1.19 21.46 1.19
CA GLY A 171 -0.66 20.51 2.18
C GLY A 171 0.12 21.21 3.29
N VAL A 172 -0.12 20.82 4.55
CA VAL A 172 0.49 21.44 5.73
C VAL A 172 1.05 20.38 6.67
N ALA A 173 2.37 20.39 6.86
CA ALA A 173 3.04 19.67 7.92
C ALA A 173 2.98 20.48 9.22
N ALA A 174 2.03 20.19 10.10
CA ALA A 174 1.99 20.81 11.42
C ALA A 174 2.99 20.10 12.36
N GLY A 175 3.92 20.84 12.95
CA GLY A 175 4.76 20.33 14.04
C GLY A 175 3.96 20.08 15.32
N GLY A 176 4.50 19.25 16.22
CA GLY A 176 3.84 18.98 17.50
C GLY A 176 3.65 20.23 18.34
N ASN A 177 2.47 20.41 18.94
CA ASN A 177 2.26 21.43 19.96
C ASN A 177 3.14 21.14 21.17
N SER A 178 3.82 22.15 21.72
CA SER A 178 4.48 22.01 23.01
C SER A 178 3.41 21.74 24.08
N GLY A 179 3.40 20.53 24.66
CA GLY A 179 2.58 20.24 25.82
C GLY A 179 2.96 21.18 26.97
N GLY A 180 1.98 21.76 27.66
CA GLY A 180 2.13 22.79 28.70
C GLY A 180 2.91 22.39 29.97
N ASN A 181 3.69 21.31 29.95
CA ASN A 181 4.44 20.78 31.10
C ASN A 181 5.96 20.85 30.93
N GLY A 182 6.49 21.70 30.02
CA GLY A 182 7.92 21.99 29.94
C GLY A 182 8.80 20.85 29.39
N THR A 183 8.23 19.70 29.01
CA THR A 183 8.90 18.74 28.12
C THR A 183 8.74 19.24 26.69
N GLY A 184 9.55 20.23 26.33
CA GLY A 184 9.52 20.92 25.04
C GLY A 184 9.73 19.95 23.87
N GLY A 185 8.64 19.48 23.28
CA GLY A 185 8.64 19.02 21.90
C GLY A 185 8.79 20.26 21.02
N GLY A 186 9.93 20.37 20.33
CA GLY A 186 10.18 21.45 19.39
C GLY A 186 9.05 21.48 18.36
N GLY A 187 8.18 22.49 18.46
CA GLY A 187 7.18 22.77 17.44
C GLY A 187 7.91 23.07 16.15
N GLY A 188 8.11 22.05 15.32
CA GLY A 188 8.56 22.20 13.95
C GLY A 188 7.67 23.27 13.33
N ALA A 189 8.29 24.32 12.79
CA ALA A 189 7.70 25.64 12.54
C ALA A 189 6.61 25.67 11.45
N GLY A 190 5.81 24.61 11.30
CA GLY A 190 4.70 24.56 10.35
C GLY A 190 5.15 24.81 8.93
N LEU A 191 6.42 24.54 8.59
CA LEU A 191 7.01 24.81 7.27
C LEU A 191 6.57 23.76 6.24
N GLY A 192 5.27 23.41 6.26
CA GLY A 192 4.46 23.06 5.11
C GLY A 192 5.14 22.21 4.06
N GLY A 193 5.36 20.93 4.34
CA GLY A 193 5.54 19.96 3.27
C GLY A 193 4.19 19.38 2.91
N ALA A 194 3.74 19.52 1.65
CA ALA A 194 2.65 18.70 1.13
C ALA A 194 3.06 17.22 1.03
N LEU A 195 4.36 16.95 1.01
CA LEU A 195 4.97 15.63 0.84
C LEU A 195 6.01 15.41 1.96
N PHE A 196 5.96 14.24 2.59
CA PHE A 196 7.05 13.71 3.42
C PHE A 196 7.61 12.46 2.75
N ASN A 197 8.91 12.43 2.47
CA ASN A 197 9.52 11.34 1.72
C ASN A 197 10.65 10.67 2.53
N GLU A 198 10.52 9.37 2.74
CA GLU A 198 11.58 8.49 3.25
C GLU A 198 12.04 7.47 2.21
N GLY A 199 11.31 7.32 1.11
CA GLY A 199 11.62 6.45 -0.03
C GLY A 199 12.10 7.23 -1.25
N SER A 200 11.61 6.85 -2.43
CA SER A 200 11.94 7.52 -3.69
C SER A 200 10.77 8.33 -4.22
N VAL A 201 11.02 9.60 -4.59
CA VAL A 201 10.02 10.46 -5.23
C VAL A 201 10.58 11.07 -6.51
N THR A 202 9.78 11.01 -7.58
CA THR A 202 10.02 11.75 -8.83
C THR A 202 8.82 12.63 -9.13
N LEU A 203 9.04 13.92 -9.37
CA LEU A 203 8.00 14.88 -9.74
C LEU A 203 8.36 15.48 -11.10
N ASP A 204 7.41 15.49 -12.04
CA ASP A 204 7.57 16.06 -13.38
C ASP A 204 6.34 16.88 -13.77
N GLY A 205 6.49 18.20 -13.96
CA GLY A 205 5.34 19.07 -14.24
C GLY A 205 4.33 19.14 -13.08
N VAL A 206 4.82 19.39 -11.85
CA VAL A 206 4.05 19.50 -10.60
C VAL A 206 4.17 20.88 -9.99
#